data_AF-A0A2V9WJ57-F1
#
_entry.id   AF-A0A2V9WJ57-F1
#
_cell.length_a   1.000
_cell.length_b   1.000
_cell.length_c   1.000
_cell.angle_alpha   90.00
_cell.angle_beta   90.00
_cell.angle_gamma   90.00
#
_symmetry.space_group_name_H-M   'P 1'
#
loop_
_entity.id
_entity.type
_entity.pdbx_description
1 polymer ?
#
loop_
_entity_poly.entity_id
_entity_poly.type
_entity_poly.pdbx_seq_one_letter_code
_entity_poly.pdbx_strand_id
1 'polypeptide(L)' 'MQLAIAEAKRARDRGDYAIGAVITQLIGNREVVIASAGNRVKTSGSSIKHVELETLKYVCSGYGRYLPDFVLYSTHEP' A
#
# COMPACT_ATOMS: atom_id res chain seq x y z
N MET A 1 0.53 -5.33 -9.57
CA MET A 1 1.95 -4.90 -9.57
C MET A 1 2.21 -3.53 -10.23
N GLN A 2 1.79 -3.26 -11.48
CA GLN A 2 2.10 -1.98 -12.17
C GLN A 2 1.69 -0.72 -11.39
N LEU A 3 0.53 -0.76 -10.73
CA LEU A 3 0.07 0.35 -9.88
C LEU A 3 0.99 0.59 -8.66
N ALA A 4 1.51 -0.47 -8.04
CA ALA A 4 2.46 -0.36 -6.93
C ALA A 4 3.78 0.31 -7.39
N ILE A 5 4.25 -0.01 -8.59
CA ILE A 5 5.42 0.64 -9.20
C ILE A 5 5.14 2.13 -9.48
N ALA A 6 3.92 2.49 -9.90
CA ALA A 6 3.54 3.89 -10.09
C ALA A 6 3.55 4.66 -8.76
N GLU A 7 3.03 4.06 -7.68
CA GLU A 7 3.10 4.63 -6.33
C GLU A 7 4.54 4.78 -5.82
N ALA A 8 5.40 3.80 -6.08
CA ALA A 8 6.82 3.84 -5.74
C ALA A 8 7.54 5.01 -6.45
N LYS A 9 7.24 5.24 -7.73
CA LYS A 9 7.76 6.40 -8.48
C LYS A 9 7.28 7.72 -7.87
N ARG A 10 5.98 7.84 -7.60
CA ARG A 10 5.42 9.02 -6.90
C ARG A 10 6.03 9.22 -5.51
N ALA A 11 6.46 8.16 -4.84
CA ALA A 11 7.14 8.22 -3.54
C ALA A 11 8.55 8.76 -3.63
N ARG A 12 9.30 8.29 -4.62
CA ARG A 12 10.61 8.87 -4.94
C ARG A 12 10.50 10.34 -5.33
N ASP A 13 9.54 10.68 -6.19
CA ASP A 13 9.44 12.04 -6.75
C ASP A 13 9.09 13.09 -5.67
N ARG A 14 8.48 12.68 -4.56
CA ARG A 14 8.26 13.52 -3.36
C ARG A 14 9.38 13.45 -2.31
N GLY A 15 10.48 12.78 -2.60
CA GLY A 15 11.65 12.67 -1.72
C GLY A 15 11.59 11.54 -0.68
N ASP A 16 10.68 10.56 -0.83
CA ASP A 16 10.60 9.39 0.04
C ASP A 16 11.34 8.17 -0.54
N TYR A 17 11.32 7.05 0.19
CA TYR A 17 11.79 5.77 -0.36
C TYR A 17 10.88 5.33 -1.51
N ALA A 18 11.48 4.80 -2.57
CA ALA A 18 10.80 4.34 -3.78
C ALA A 18 10.09 2.99 -3.56
N ILE A 19 9.17 2.95 -2.61
CA ILE A 19 8.40 1.76 -2.24
C ILE A 19 6.93 2.11 -2.38
N GLY A 20 6.18 1.24 -3.07
CA GLY A 20 4.76 1.37 -3.29
C GLY A 20 4.06 0.05 -2.99
N ALA A 21 2.81 0.15 -2.53
CA ALA A 21 1.99 -1.01 -2.25
C ALA A 21 0.56 -0.81 -2.70
N VAL A 22 -0.09 -1.94 -3.01
CA VAL A 22 -1.49 -2.02 -3.42
C VAL A 22 -2.13 -3.17 -2.67
N ILE A 23 -3.28 -2.92 -2.05
CA ILE A 23 -4.14 -3.96 -1.50
C ILE A 23 -5.28 -4.22 -2.48
N THR A 24 -5.51 -5.49 -2.80
CA THR A 24 -6.62 -5.95 -3.62
C THR A 24 -7.50 -6.93 -2.86
N GLN A 25 -8.70 -7.16 -3.36
CA GLN A 25 -9.62 -8.19 -2.90
C GLN A 25 -10.26 -8.86 -4.12
N LEU A 26 -10.51 -10.16 -4.04
CA LEU A 26 -11.30 -10.87 -5.04
C LEU A 26 -12.80 -10.66 -4.76
N ILE A 27 -13.51 -9.98 -5.67
CA ILE A 27 -14.96 -9.78 -5.61
C ILE A 27 -15.58 -10.58 -6.77
N GLY A 28 -16.24 -11.70 -6.43
CA GLY A 28 -16.63 -12.70 -7.41
C GLY A 28 -15.39 -13.30 -8.08
N ASN A 29 -15.26 -13.12 -9.40
CA ASN A 29 -14.09 -13.58 -10.17
C ASN A 29 -13.17 -12.44 -10.60
N ARG A 30 -13.29 -11.26 -9.98
CA ARG A 30 -12.53 -10.08 -10.37
C ARG A 30 -11.70 -9.58 -9.20
N GLU A 31 -10.42 -9.37 -9.47
CA GLU A 31 -9.54 -8.67 -8.55
C GLU A 31 -9.83 -7.16 -8.60
N VAL A 32 -10.13 -6.57 -7.46
CA VAL A 32 -10.47 -5.15 -7.29
C VAL A 32 -9.43 -4.49 -6.40
N VAL A 33 -8.92 -3.34 -6.83
CA VAL A 33 -8.01 -2.52 -6.01
C VAL A 33 -8.81 -1.83 -4.91
N ILE A 34 -8.42 -2.05 -3.66
CA ILE A 34 -9.05 -1.48 -2.48
C ILE A 34 -8.26 -0.27 -1.98
N ALA A 35 -6.93 -0.38 -2.00
CA ALA A 35 -6.05 0.71 -1.58
C ALA A 35 -4.74 0.70 -2.37
N SER A 36 -4.15 1.87 -2.56
CA SER A 36 -2.80 2.01 -3.09
C SER A 36 -2.11 3.19 -2.42
N ALA A 37 -0.84 3.03 -2.07
CA ALA A 37 -0.05 4.11 -1.51
C ALA A 37 1.43 3.93 -1.83
N GLY A 38 2.21 5.00 -1.64
CA GLY A 38 3.66 4.95 -1.57
C GLY A 38 4.17 5.26 -0.17
N ASN A 39 5.43 4.96 0.10
CA ASN A 39 6.08 5.16 1.39
C ASN A 39 6.05 6.61 1.90
N ARG A 40 5.91 6.81 3.22
CA ARG A 40 5.86 8.15 3.83
C ARG A 40 6.87 8.35 4.96
N VAL A 41 7.86 7.47 5.13
CA VAL A 41 8.82 7.53 6.24
C VAL A 41 9.57 8.86 6.27
N LYS A 42 10.21 9.25 5.15
CA LYS A 42 11.00 10.48 5.10
C LYS A 42 10.11 11.72 5.16
N THR A 43 9.03 11.72 4.38
CA THR A 43 8.15 12.88 4.20
C THR A 43 7.29 13.19 5.42
N SER A 44 7.07 12.22 6.30
CA SER A 44 6.30 12.41 7.55
C SER A 44 7.15 12.59 8.80
N GLY A 45 8.48 12.40 8.72
CA GLY A 45 9.36 12.39 9.88
C GLY A 45 9.13 11.20 10.83
N SER A 46 8.42 10.15 10.39
CA SER A 46 8.05 9.00 11.21
C SER A 46 8.68 7.73 10.68
N SER A 47 9.49 7.07 11.51
CA SER A 47 10.17 5.81 11.19
C SER A 47 9.23 4.62 10.94
N ILE A 48 7.93 4.75 11.27
CA ILE A 48 6.95 3.67 11.16
C ILE A 48 5.93 3.88 10.05
N LYS A 49 5.97 4.99 9.29
CA LYS A 49 5.05 5.22 8.17
C LYS A 49 5.50 4.53 6.88
N HIS A 50 5.81 3.25 7.05
CA HIS A 50 6.03 2.30 5.97
C HIS A 50 4.74 2.16 5.14
N VAL A 51 4.88 1.86 3.86
CA VAL A 51 3.74 1.81 2.94
C VAL A 51 2.74 0.70 3.31
N GLU A 52 3.22 -0.40 3.89
CA GLU A 52 2.43 -1.53 4.36
C GLU A 52 1.50 -1.08 5.49
N LEU A 53 2.02 -0.35 6.47
CA LEU A 53 1.21 0.14 7.59
C LEU A 53 0.17 1.17 7.15
N GLU A 54 0.52 2.07 6.24
CA GLU A 54 -0.43 3.09 5.76
C GLU A 54 -1.56 2.47 4.93
N THR A 55 -1.25 1.48 4.08
CA THR A 55 -2.27 0.74 3.33
C THR A 55 -3.17 -0.12 4.23
N LEU A 56 -2.59 -0.83 5.20
CA LEU A 56 -3.36 -1.63 6.17
C LEU A 56 -4.27 -0.77 7.04
N LYS A 57 -3.80 0.37 7.55
CA LYS A 57 -4.65 1.30 8.32
C LYS A 57 -5.88 1.73 7.53
N TYR A 58 -5.70 2.08 6.27
CA TYR A 58 -6.79 2.50 5.39
C TYR A 58 -7.81 1.36 5.21
N VAL A 59 -7.37 0.16 4.83
CA VAL A 59 -8.27 -0.97 4.59
C VAL A 59 -8.95 -1.43 5.87
N CYS A 60 -8.23 -1.54 6.98
CA CYS A 60 -8.81 -1.94 8.27
C CYS A 60 -9.91 -0.97 8.74
N SER A 61 -9.81 0.32 8.41
CA SER A 61 -10.82 1.32 8.78
C SER A 61 -12.17 1.12 8.06
N GLY A 62 -12.17 0.51 6.87
CA GLY A 62 -13.38 0.26 6.07
C GLY A 62 -13.88 -1.19 6.11
N TYR A 63 -12.98 -2.16 6.27
CA TYR A 63 -13.28 -3.59 6.09
C TYR A 63 -13.12 -4.42 7.37
N GLY A 64 -12.69 -3.78 8.47
CA GLY A 64 -12.53 -4.42 9.77
C GLY A 64 -11.12 -4.93 10.05
N ARG A 65 -10.94 -5.57 11.21
CA ARG A 65 -9.62 -5.94 11.73
C ARG A 65 -8.95 -7.09 10.98
N TYR A 66 -9.73 -8.03 10.47
CA TYR A 66 -9.23 -9.25 9.83
C TYR A 66 -9.43 -9.15 8.32
N LEU A 67 -8.33 -9.35 7.57
CA LEU A 67 -8.29 -9.17 6.12
C LEU A 67 -7.91 -10.48 5.40
N PRO A 68 -8.56 -11.63 5.67
CA PRO A 68 -8.15 -12.93 5.13
C PRO A 68 -8.23 -13.03 3.59
N ASP A 69 -9.16 -12.28 2.99
CA ASP A 69 -9.43 -12.33 1.54
C ASP A 69 -8.76 -11.18 0.76
N PHE A 70 -7.81 -10.49 1.37
CA PHE A 70 -7.09 -9.38 0.77
C PHE A 70 -5.65 -9.78 0.42
N VAL A 71 -5.15 -9.25 -0.68
CA VAL A 71 -3.77 -9.49 -1.13
C VAL A 71 -3.01 -8.17 -1.12
N LEU A 72 -1.85 -8.16 -0.46
CA LEU A 72 -0.92 -7.04 -0.47
C LEU A 72 0.17 -7.29 -1.52
N TYR A 73 0.25 -6.41 -2.51
CA TYR A 73 1.38 -6.33 -3.42
C TYR A 73 2.28 -5.19 -2.97
N SER A 74 3.53 -5.49 -2.61
CA SER A 74 4.57 -4.48 -2.34
C SER A 74 5.68 -4.57 -3.38
N THR A 75 6.32 -3.45 -3.70
CA THR A 75 7.50 -3.41 -4.57
C THR A 75 8.79 -3.81 -3.86
N HIS A 76 8.76 -3.89 -2.53
CA HIS A 76 9.88 -4.35 -1.70
C HIS A 76 9.37 -5.37 -0.69
N GLU A 77 10.23 -6.31 -0.30
CA GLU A 77 9.89 -7.28 0.74
C GLU A 77 9.71 -6.52 2.08
N PRO A 78 8.58 -6.68 2.79
CA PRO A 78 8.28 -5.96 4.04
C PRO A 78 9.27 -6.18 5.18
#